data_AF-A0AAU3PYR9-F1
#
_entry.id   AF-A0AAU3PYR9-F1
#
_cell.length_a   1.000
_cell.length_b   1.000
_cell.length_c   1.000
_cell.angle_alpha   90.00
_cell.angle_beta   90.00
_cell.angle_gamma   90.00
#
_symmetry.space_group_name_H-M   'P 1'
#
loop_
_entity.id
_entity.type
_entity.pdbx_description
1 polymer ?
#
loop_
_entity_poly.entity_id
_entity_poly.type
_entity_poly.pdbx_seq_one_letter_code
_entity_poly.pdbx_strand_id
1 'polypeptide(L)'
;MSGELKVELGIIESLGKAWANEVEPGLTNAANQIDALKFSQIRFGIFYNAWEAYRDTAQYLQDRLREGATRTDEIGAALYKVATTFEQQDIAGQTEFKKTEGEMDFSI
;
A
#
# COMPACT_ATOMS: atom_id res chain seq x y z
N MET A 1 -7.58 8.53 24.36
CA MET A 1 -8.00 8.91 22.99
C MET A 1 -9.40 9.51 22.94
N SER A 2 -9.64 10.56 22.13
CA SER A 2 -11.00 10.93 21.75
C SER A 2 -11.63 9.82 20.88
N GLY A 3 -12.94 9.59 21.00
CA GLY A 3 -13.61 8.54 20.22
C GLY A 3 -13.47 8.74 18.70
N GLU A 4 -13.38 9.99 18.27
CA GLU A 4 -13.19 10.40 16.87
C GLU A 4 -11.81 9.97 16.33
N LEU A 5 -10.73 10.25 17.07
CA LEU A 5 -9.38 9.86 16.66
C LEU A 5 -9.23 8.33 16.55
N LYS A 6 -9.90 7.56 17.41
CA LYS A 6 -9.90 6.09 17.32
C LYS A 6 -10.55 5.58 16.03
N VAL A 7 -11.65 6.21 15.61
CA VAL A 7 -12.34 5.87 14.36
C VAL A 7 -11.46 6.21 13.17
N GLU A 8 -10.83 7.39 13.17
CA GLU A 8 -9.91 7.82 12.11
C GLU A 8 -8.71 6.88 11.94
N LEU A 9 -8.07 6.46 13.05
CA LEU A 9 -6.96 5.50 13.00
C LEU A 9 -7.40 4.14 12.44
N GLY A 10 -8.60 3.66 12.80
CA GLY A 10 -9.16 2.45 12.22
C GLY A 10 -9.42 2.55 10.72
N ILE A 11 -9.84 3.72 10.23
CA ILE A 11 -9.99 3.98 8.79
C ILE A 11 -8.62 3.96 8.11
N ILE A 12 -7.61 4.64 8.68
CA ILE A 12 -6.25 4.68 8.13
C ILE A 12 -5.66 3.26 8.05
N GLU A 13 -5.85 2.44 9.09
CA GLU A 13 -5.40 1.05 9.10
C GLU A 13 -6.10 0.23 8.01
N SER A 14 -7.42 0.37 7.87
CA SER A 14 -8.19 -0.31 6.82
C SER A 14 -7.76 0.12 5.42
N LEU A 15 -7.49 1.40 5.20
CA LEU A 15 -6.99 1.91 3.93
C LEU A 15 -5.59 1.36 3.64
N GLY A 16 -4.71 1.32 4.65
CA GLY A 16 -3.38 0.73 4.52
C GLY A 16 -3.44 -0.73 4.07
N LYS A 17 -4.35 -1.51 4.66
CA LYS A 17 -4.62 -2.90 4.25
C LYS A 17 -5.17 -3.00 2.83
N ALA A 18 -6.09 -2.12 2.42
CA ALA A 18 -6.64 -2.13 1.06
C ALA A 18 -5.55 -1.86 0.00
N TRP A 19 -4.68 -0.88 0.23
CA TRP A 19 -3.56 -0.59 -0.67
C TRP A 19 -2.60 -1.78 -0.80
N ALA A 20 -2.22 -2.42 0.32
CA ALA A 20 -1.26 -3.51 0.33
C ALA A 20 -1.85 -4.86 -0.13
N ASN A 21 -3.12 -5.15 0.16
CA ASN A 21 -3.70 -6.49 -0.04
C ASN A 21 -4.67 -6.58 -1.22
N GLU A 22 -5.12 -5.45 -1.77
CA GLU A 22 -6.05 -5.43 -2.90
C GLU A 22 -5.42 -4.73 -4.11
N VAL A 23 -4.90 -3.52 -3.91
CA VAL A 23 -4.39 -2.71 -5.04
C VAL A 23 -3.05 -3.22 -5.54
N GLU A 24 -2.05 -3.42 -4.66
CA GLU A 24 -0.75 -3.97 -5.06
C GLU A 24 -0.91 -5.32 -5.79
N PRO A 25 -1.65 -6.32 -5.25
CA PRO A 25 -1.81 -7.59 -5.93
C PRO A 25 -2.55 -7.46 -7.25
N GLY A 26 -3.52 -6.54 -7.33
CA GLY A 26 -4.24 -6.23 -8.58
C GLY A 26 -3.30 -5.73 -9.67
N LEU A 27 -2.40 -4.80 -9.34
CA LEU A 27 -1.40 -4.26 -10.27
C LEU A 27 -0.36 -5.31 -10.66
N THR A 28 0.13 -6.09 -9.70
CA THR A 28 1.07 -7.20 -9.95
C THR A 28 0.45 -8.27 -10.85
N ASN A 29 -0.80 -8.64 -10.61
CA ASN A 29 -1.53 -9.58 -11.47
C ASN A 29 -1.74 -9.04 -12.88
N ALA A 30 -2.12 -7.77 -13.03
CA ALA A 30 -2.24 -7.13 -14.34
C ALA A 30 -0.90 -7.13 -15.09
N ALA A 31 0.21 -6.83 -14.40
CA ALA A 31 1.55 -6.87 -14.98
C ALA A 31 1.92 -8.28 -15.49
N ASN A 32 1.56 -9.32 -14.75
CA ASN A 32 1.81 -10.71 -15.14
C ASN A 32 1.00 -11.12 -16.38
N GLN A 33 -0.23 -10.60 -16.53
CA GLN A 33 -1.07 -10.87 -17.69
C GLN A 33 -0.54 -10.24 -18.99
N ILE A 34 0.26 -9.16 -18.89
CA ILE A 34 0.84 -8.50 -20.08
C ILE A 34 1.83 -9.41 -20.83
N ASP A 35 2.50 -10.35 -20.16
CA ASP A 35 3.44 -11.25 -20.87
C ASP A 35 2.74 -12.09 -21.93
N ALA A 36 1.48 -12.47 -21.72
CA ALA A 36 0.67 -13.17 -22.72
C ALA A 36 0.37 -12.31 -23.96
N LEU A 37 0.44 -10.99 -23.82
CA LEU A 37 0.23 -10.03 -24.90
C LEU A 37 1.49 -9.80 -25.73
N LYS A 38 2.69 -10.16 -25.26
CA LYS A 38 3.95 -9.95 -25.99
C LYS A 38 4.15 -10.98 -27.11
N PHE A 39 3.38 -10.82 -28.17
CA PHE A 39 3.44 -11.69 -29.34
C PHE A 39 4.81 -11.68 -30.01
N SER A 40 5.19 -12.81 -30.60
CA SER A 40 6.44 -12.94 -31.34
C SER A 40 6.39 -12.19 -32.67
N GLN A 41 7.58 -11.77 -33.14
CA GLN A 41 7.74 -11.14 -34.45
C GLN A 41 7.15 -11.99 -35.58
N ILE A 42 7.27 -13.31 -35.49
CA ILE A 42 6.76 -14.26 -36.49
C ILE A 42 5.24 -14.08 -36.70
N ARG A 43 4.47 -13.79 -35.65
CA ARG A 43 3.02 -13.54 -35.77
C ARG A 43 2.68 -12.28 -36.55
N PHE A 44 3.58 -11.31 -36.57
CA PHE A 44 3.41 -10.04 -37.27
C PHE A 44 4.01 -10.05 -38.68
N GLY A 45 4.78 -11.09 -39.04
CA GLY A 45 5.31 -11.28 -40.39
C GLY A 45 6.12 -10.08 -40.88
N ILE A 46 5.66 -9.46 -41.97
CA ILE A 46 6.32 -8.31 -42.61
C ILE A 46 6.15 -6.99 -41.83
N PHE A 47 5.24 -6.94 -40.85
CA PHE A 47 4.94 -5.73 -40.09
C PHE A 47 5.90 -5.52 -38.92
N TYR A 48 7.22 -5.61 -39.16
CA TYR A 48 8.24 -5.53 -38.13
C TYR A 48 8.16 -4.26 -37.28
N ASN A 49 8.10 -3.08 -37.92
CA ASN A 49 8.05 -1.81 -37.20
C ASN A 49 6.79 -1.69 -36.31
N ALA A 50 5.66 -2.27 -36.75
CA ALA A 50 4.44 -2.31 -35.95
C ALA A 50 4.56 -3.29 -34.78
N TRP A 51 5.20 -4.43 -35.00
CA TRP A 51 5.51 -5.40 -33.94
C TRP A 51 6.43 -4.79 -32.86
N GLU A 52 7.47 -4.06 -33.29
CA GLU A 52 8.41 -3.43 -32.38
C GLU A 52 7.71 -2.40 -31.49
N ALA A 53 6.95 -1.48 -32.09
CA ALA A 53 6.17 -0.49 -31.35
C ALA A 53 5.15 -1.14 -30.38
N TYR A 54 4.50 -2.23 -30.82
CA TYR A 54 3.57 -2.99 -29.99
C TYR A 54 4.28 -3.65 -28.79
N ARG A 55 5.40 -4.35 -29.03
CA ARG A 55 6.21 -5.00 -28.00
C ARG A 55 6.68 -3.98 -26.97
N ASP A 56 7.18 -2.83 -27.42
CA ASP A 56 7.72 -1.80 -26.55
C ASP A 56 6.61 -1.15 -25.71
N THR A 57 5.43 -0.94 -26.29
CA THR A 57 4.26 -0.45 -25.55
C THR A 57 3.83 -1.45 -24.48
N ALA A 58 3.78 -2.75 -24.81
CA ALA A 58 3.44 -3.80 -23.85
C ALA A 58 4.47 -3.85 -22.72
N GLN A 59 5.77 -3.75 -23.03
CA GLN A 59 6.82 -3.72 -22.02
C GLN A 59 6.69 -2.50 -21.11
N TYR A 60 6.50 -1.31 -21.69
CA TYR A 60 6.29 -0.08 -20.93
C TYR A 60 5.12 -0.16 -19.96
N LEU A 61 3.97 -0.70 -20.41
CA LEU A 61 2.80 -0.89 -19.55
C LEU A 61 3.10 -1.86 -18.40
N GLN A 62 3.81 -2.96 -18.66
CA GLN A 62 4.19 -3.90 -17.62
C GLN A 62 5.09 -3.25 -16.57
N ASP A 63 6.08 -2.47 -17.00
CA ASP A 63 7.01 -1.79 -16.10
C ASP A 63 6.28 -0.75 -15.23
N ARG A 64 5.35 0.01 -15.83
CA ARG A 64 4.52 0.98 -15.11
C ARG A 64 3.58 0.34 -14.09
N LEU A 65 3.03 -0.84 -14.40
CA LEU A 65 2.20 -1.59 -13.45
C LEU A 65 3.03 -2.11 -12.28
N ARG A 66 4.24 -2.64 -12.53
CA ARG A 66 5.15 -3.10 -11.48
C ARG A 66 5.61 -1.96 -10.59
N GLU A 67 5.97 -0.82 -11.17
CA GLU A 67 6.31 0.36 -10.40
C GLU A 67 5.11 0.82 -9.56
N GLY A 68 3.92 0.86 -10.16
CA GLY A 68 2.67 1.18 -9.46
C GLY A 68 2.45 0.27 -8.25
N ALA A 69 2.60 -1.04 -8.43
CA ALA A 69 2.47 -2.03 -7.36
C ALA A 69 3.41 -1.72 -6.18
N THR A 70 4.69 -1.47 -6.46
CA THR A 70 5.66 -1.06 -5.42
C THR A 70 5.24 0.21 -4.70
N ARG A 71 4.78 1.24 -5.43
CA ARG A 71 4.32 2.49 -4.81
C ARG A 71 3.08 2.30 -3.95
N THR A 72 2.16 1.43 -4.36
CA THR A 72 0.95 1.15 -3.58
C THR A 72 1.25 0.38 -2.31
N ASP A 73 2.23 -0.53 -2.32
CA ASP A 73 2.73 -1.20 -1.12
C ASP A 73 3.36 -0.19 -0.14
N GLU A 74 4.21 0.71 -0.65
CA GLU A 74 4.81 1.79 0.15
C GLU A 74 3.75 2.68 0.83
N ILE A 75 2.66 3.01 0.11
CA ILE A 75 1.52 3.75 0.68
C ILE A 75 0.84 2.93 1.78
N GLY A 76 0.55 1.66 1.52
CA GLY A 76 -0.06 0.76 2.50
C GLY A 76 0.76 0.67 3.79
N ALA A 77 2.07 0.46 3.66
CA ALA A 77 3.02 0.39 4.76
C ALA A 77 3.10 1.72 5.55
N ALA A 78 3.09 2.86 4.85
CA ALA A 78 3.11 4.17 5.48
C ALA A 78 1.86 4.42 6.32
N LEU A 79 0.67 4.13 5.77
CA LEU A 79 -0.61 4.27 6.47
C LEU A 79 -0.67 3.37 7.71
N TYR A 80 -0.27 2.10 7.56
CA TYR A 80 -0.20 1.16 8.68
C TYR A 80 0.73 1.67 9.78
N LYS A 81 1.94 2.12 9.42
CA LYS A 81 2.91 2.67 10.37
C LYS A 81 2.37 3.88 11.12
N VAL A 82 1.68 4.79 10.43
CA VAL A 82 1.04 5.96 11.05
C VAL A 82 0.00 5.51 12.07
N ALA A 83 -0.92 4.62 11.69
CA ALA A 83 -1.95 4.11 12.59
C ALA A 83 -1.34 3.47 13.85
N THR A 84 -0.40 2.54 13.67
CA THR A 84 0.28 1.86 14.78
C THR A 84 1.06 2.82 15.68
N THR A 85 1.72 3.84 15.11
CA THR A 85 2.48 4.82 15.90
C THR A 85 1.56 5.62 16.82
N PHE A 86 0.43 6.09 16.31
CA PHE A 86 -0.53 6.84 17.12
C PHE A 86 -1.20 5.98 18.19
N GLU A 87 -1.54 4.73 17.88
CA GLU A 87 -2.05 3.79 18.89
C GLU A 87 -1.04 3.55 20.02
N GLN A 88 0.24 3.34 19.68
CA GLN A 88 1.29 3.16 20.67
C GLN A 88 1.48 4.40 21.55
N GLN A 89 1.44 5.60 20.97
CA GLN A 89 1.55 6.85 21.72
C GLN A 89 0.36 7.04 22.68
N ASP A 90 -0.86 6.72 22.26
CA ASP A 90 -2.04 6.82 23.13
C ASP A 90 -1.97 5.81 24.29
N ILE A 91 -1.56 4.56 24.04
CA ILE A 91 -1.36 3.55 25.09
C ILE A 91 -0.29 4.00 26.10
N ALA A 92 0.82 4.55 25.60
CA ALA A 92 1.89 5.07 26.45
C ALA A 92 1.39 6.23 27.32
N GLY A 93 0.71 7.21 26.72
CA GLY A 93 0.12 8.34 27.44
C GLY A 93 -0.87 7.89 28.52
N GLN A 94 -1.80 6.98 28.20
CA GLN A 94 -2.76 6.45 29.19
C GLN A 94 -2.06 5.75 30.37
N THR A 95 -0.95 5.06 30.10
CA THR A 95 -0.17 4.36 31.13
C THR A 95 0.52 5.35 32.08
N GLU A 96 1.07 6.43 31.54
CA GLU A 96 1.68 7.50 32.35
C GLU A 96 0.63 8.22 33.19
N PHE A 97 -0.52 8.60 32.61
CA PHE A 97 -1.62 9.23 33.35
C PHE A 97 -2.07 8.39 34.56
N LYS A 98 -2.27 7.08 34.38
CA LYS A 98 -2.67 6.18 35.48
C LYS A 98 -1.63 6.07 36.59
N LYS A 99 -0.34 6.14 36.26
CA LYS A 99 0.74 6.16 37.27
C LYS A 99 0.67 7.43 38.10
N THR A 100 0.57 8.58 37.44
CA THR A 100 0.50 9.89 38.12
C THR A 100 -0.76 10.03 38.97
N GLU A 101 -1.92 9.55 38.51
CA GLU A 101 -3.15 9.50 39.32
C GLU A 101 -2.98 8.64 40.58
N GLY A 102 -2.40 7.45 40.45
CA GLY A 102 -2.11 6.59 41.60
C GLY A 102 -1.17 7.26 42.61
N GLU A 103 -0.08 7.90 42.14
CA GLU A 103 0.86 8.62 43.00
C GLU A 103 0.23 9.82 43.74
N MET A 104 -0.72 10.52 43.10
CA MET A 104 -1.48 11.60 43.73
C MET A 104 -2.47 11.09 44.79
N ASP A 105 -3.11 9.94 44.56
CA ASP A 105 -4.06 9.32 45.51
C ASP A 105 -3.37 8.81 46.80
N PHE A 106 -2.11 8.36 46.71
CA PHE A 106 -1.31 7.97 47.87
C PHE A 106 -0.71 9.15 48.67
N SER A 107 -0.86 10.39 48.17
CA SER A 107 -0.26 11.59 48.78
C SER A 107 -1.26 12.47 49.54
N ILE A 108 -2.50 12.00 49.78
CA ILE A 108 -3.54 12.70 50.57
C ILE A 108 -3.70 12.06 51.95
#